data_AF-X1L4Z9-F1
#
_entry.id   AF-X1L4Z9-F1
#
_cell.length_a   1.000
_cell.length_b   1.000
_cell.length_c   1.000
_cell.angle_alpha   90.00
_cell.angle_beta   90.00
_cell.angle_gamma   90.00
#
_symmetry.space_group_name_H-M   'P 1'
#
loop_
_entity.id
_entity.type
_entity.pdbx_description
1 polymer ?
#
loop_
_entity_poly.entity_id
_entity_poly.type
_entity_poly.pdbx_seq_one_letter_code
_entity_poly.pdbx_strand_id
1 'polypeptide(L)'
;MLNKIKSQMLNLGLKFISVDDKIVRMILETSSSNINEIVIMPAVKIVMKKLVNKLQNKIVHGKVYNGILNGIRVSLIRSQVGCPNAALTIKSLKRSKAKVIVRVDF
;
A
#
# COMPACT_ATOMS: atom_id res chain seq x y z
N MET A 1 5.08 -33.20 11.86
CA MET A 1 4.98 -33.41 10.39
C MET A 1 4.08 -32.40 9.70
N LEU A 2 2.83 -32.22 10.14
CA LEU A 2 1.89 -31.24 9.54
C LEU A 2 2.46 -29.82 9.41
N ASN A 3 3.17 -29.33 10.45
CA ASN A 3 3.80 -28.00 10.43
C ASN A 3 4.95 -27.88 9.41
N LYS A 4 5.63 -28.99 9.12
CA LYS A 4 6.73 -29.04 8.14
C LYS A 4 6.19 -29.03 6.71
N ILE A 5 5.08 -29.73 6.46
CA ILE A 5 4.37 -29.72 5.18
C ILE A 5 3.73 -28.34 4.95
N LYS A 6 3.08 -27.77 5.96
CA LYS A 6 2.52 -26.40 5.90
C LYS A 6 3.61 -25.36 5.63
N SER A 7 4.75 -25.44 6.31
CA SER A 7 5.85 -24.49 6.07
C SER A 7 6.48 -24.67 4.68
N GLN A 8 6.60 -25.90 4.18
CA GLN A 8 7.08 -26.16 2.83
C GLN A 8 6.13 -25.62 1.76
N MET A 9 4.82 -25.77 1.91
CA MET A 9 3.83 -25.17 1.00
C MET A 9 3.87 -23.64 1.03
N LEU A 10 3.97 -23.05 2.22
CA LEU A 10 4.13 -21.59 2.38
C LEU A 10 5.42 -21.10 1.71
N ASN A 11 6.53 -21.81 1.92
CA ASN A 11 7.81 -21.50 1.31
C ASN A 11 7.79 -21.67 -0.21
N LEU A 12 7.06 -22.66 -0.74
CA LEU A 12 6.86 -22.80 -2.18
C LEU A 12 6.11 -21.58 -2.74
N GLY A 13 4.99 -21.20 -2.13
CA GLY A 13 4.22 -20.03 -2.54
C GLY A 13 5.04 -18.74 -2.48
N LEU A 14 5.79 -18.54 -1.40
CA LEU A 14 6.67 -17.39 -1.22
C LEU A 14 7.84 -17.37 -2.21
N LYS A 15 8.33 -18.51 -2.71
CA LYS A 15 9.42 -18.56 -3.70
C LYS A 15 9.01 -17.91 -5.03
N PHE A 16 7.73 -17.97 -5.40
CA PHE A 16 7.23 -17.38 -6.65
C PHE A 16 6.93 -15.88 -6.55
N ILE A 17 6.98 -15.29 -5.35
CA ILE A 17 6.78 -13.85 -5.14
C ILE A 17 8.14 -13.14 -5.21
N SER A 18 8.22 -12.08 -6.02
CA SER A 18 9.43 -11.26 -6.12
C SER A 18 9.78 -10.63 -4.76
N VAL A 19 11.07 -10.35 -4.54
CA VAL A 19 11.53 -9.70 -3.31
C VAL A 19 10.84 -8.35 -3.12
N ASP A 20 10.63 -7.61 -4.20
CA ASP A 20 9.95 -6.32 -4.17
C ASP A 20 8.49 -6.44 -3.72
N ASP A 21 7.73 -7.41 -4.25
CA ASP A 21 6.33 -7.62 -3.83
C ASP A 21 6.25 -8.13 -2.37
N LYS A 22 7.24 -8.89 -1.89
CA LYS A 22 7.34 -9.26 -0.47
C LYS A 22 7.52 -8.04 0.44
N ILE A 23 8.39 -7.10 0.06
CA ILE A 23 8.60 -5.86 0.81
C ILE A 23 7.30 -5.05 0.83
N VAL A 24 6.61 -4.91 -0.31
CA VAL A 24 5.33 -4.20 -0.36
C VAL A 24 4.30 -4.86 0.55
N ARG A 25 4.18 -6.18 0.52
CA ARG A 25 3.27 -6.94 1.41
C ARG A 25 3.59 -6.76 2.88
N MET A 26 4.87 -6.73 3.24
CA MET A 26 5.30 -6.53 4.62
C MET A 26 4.89 -5.15 5.16
N ILE A 27 4.93 -4.10 4.33
CA ILE A 27 4.62 -2.74 4.76
C ILE A 27 3.13 -2.42 4.63
N LEU A 28 2.53 -2.75 3.48
CA LEU A 28 1.19 -2.33 3.06
C LEU A 28 0.15 -3.44 3.10
N GLU A 29 0.53 -4.68 3.45
CA GLU A 29 -0.37 -5.83 3.58
C GLU A 29 -1.12 -6.15 2.26
N THR A 30 -0.51 -5.84 1.13
CA THR A 30 -1.07 -6.07 -0.21
C THR A 30 0.01 -6.25 -1.27
N SER A 31 -0.36 -6.70 -2.46
CA SER A 31 0.52 -6.75 -3.63
C SER A 31 0.75 -5.36 -4.21
N SER A 32 1.95 -5.15 -4.75
CA SER A 32 2.37 -3.98 -5.52
C SER A 32 1.44 -3.66 -6.70
N SER A 33 0.80 -4.66 -7.30
CA SER A 33 -0.14 -4.49 -8.42
C SER A 33 -1.43 -3.75 -8.02
N ASN A 34 -1.80 -3.80 -6.74
CA ASN A 34 -2.99 -3.17 -6.18
C ASN A 34 -2.80 -1.67 -5.89
N ILE A 35 -1.63 -1.10 -6.15
CA ILE A 35 -1.33 0.32 -5.89
C ILE A 35 -1.45 1.08 -7.21
N ASN A 36 -2.27 2.13 -7.27
CA ASN A 36 -2.44 2.98 -8.45
C ASN A 36 -1.21 3.85 -8.71
N GLU A 37 -1.09 4.38 -9.93
CA GLU A 37 0.05 5.21 -10.33
C GLU A 37 0.13 6.53 -9.56
N ILE A 38 -1.02 7.06 -9.13
CA ILE A 38 -1.12 8.27 -8.31
C ILE A 38 -1.45 7.86 -6.88
N VAL A 39 -0.56 8.19 -5.97
CA VAL A 39 -0.69 7.91 -4.54
C VAL A 39 -0.80 9.20 -3.77
N ILE A 40 -1.85 9.35 -2.97
CA ILE A 40 -1.97 10.41 -1.98
C ILE A 40 -1.59 9.83 -0.63
N MET A 41 -0.62 10.45 0.01
CA MET A 41 0.04 9.94 1.19
C MET A 41 -0.23 10.84 2.41
N PRO A 42 -1.40 10.69 3.08
CA PRO A 42 -1.71 11.49 4.24
C PRO A 42 -0.87 11.08 5.45
N ALA A 43 -0.34 12.05 6.22
CA ALA A 43 0.43 11.74 7.43
C ALA A 43 -0.47 11.30 8.60
N VAL A 44 -1.59 11.99 8.80
CA VAL A 44 -2.46 11.79 9.98
C VAL A 44 -3.78 11.11 9.65
N LYS A 45 -4.33 10.42 10.65
CA LYS A 45 -5.57 9.63 10.52
C LYS A 45 -6.78 10.49 10.14
N ILE A 46 -6.85 11.73 10.62
CA ILE A 46 -7.99 12.61 10.36
C ILE A 46 -8.07 13.05 8.89
N VAL A 47 -6.93 13.41 8.29
CA VAL A 47 -6.83 13.74 6.86
C VAL A 47 -7.14 12.52 6.00
N MET A 48 -6.58 11.35 6.36
CA MET A 48 -6.90 10.10 5.69
C MET A 48 -8.42 9.82 5.69
N LYS A 49 -9.09 9.97 6.83
CA LYS A 49 -10.55 9.77 6.93
C LYS A 49 -11.32 10.73 6.02
N LYS A 50 -10.94 12.02 5.99
CA LYS A 50 -11.55 13.01 5.10
C LYS A 50 -11.39 12.64 3.62
N LEU A 51 -10.21 12.19 3.21
CA LEU A 51 -9.93 11.78 1.83
C LEU A 51 -10.67 10.50 1.45
N VAL A 52 -10.65 9.49 2.32
CA VAL A 52 -11.35 8.20 2.09
C VAL A 52 -12.84 8.41 1.91
N ASN A 53 -13.46 9.32 2.66
CA ASN A 53 -14.88 9.64 2.54
C ASN A 53 -15.26 10.30 1.21
N LYS A 54 -14.28 10.85 0.47
CA LYS A 54 -14.48 11.45 -0.84
C LYS A 54 -14.22 10.47 -1.99
N LEU A 55 -13.70 9.28 -1.72
CA LEU A 55 -13.44 8.28 -2.75
C LEU A 55 -14.73 7.69 -3.30
N GLN A 56 -14.86 7.67 -4.62
CA GLN A 56 -15.88 6.90 -5.33
C GLN A 56 -15.34 5.50 -5.64
N ASN A 57 -16.23 4.49 -5.72
CA ASN A 57 -15.87 3.10 -6.04
C ASN A 57 -14.72 2.55 -5.21
N LYS A 58 -14.81 2.75 -3.89
CA LYS A 58 -13.74 2.42 -2.95
C LYS A 58 -13.48 0.92 -2.89
N ILE A 59 -12.21 0.53 -3.01
CA ILE A 59 -11.73 -0.83 -2.80
C ILE A 59 -10.55 -0.78 -1.82
N VAL A 60 -10.49 -1.71 -0.87
CA VAL A 60 -9.42 -1.77 0.13
C VAL A 60 -8.62 -3.04 -0.02
N HIS A 61 -7.30 -2.91 -0.09
CA HIS A 61 -6.38 -4.04 -0.04
C HIS A 61 -5.30 -3.76 1.02
N GLY A 62 -5.37 -4.46 2.16
CA GLY A 62 -4.49 -4.19 3.29
C GLY A 62 -4.61 -2.74 3.75
N LYS A 63 -3.48 -2.02 3.74
CA LYS A 63 -3.40 -0.59 4.12
C LYS A 63 -3.65 0.39 2.98
N VAL A 64 -4.00 -0.10 1.79
CA VAL A 64 -4.20 0.71 0.57
C VAL A 64 -5.69 0.90 0.30
N TYR A 65 -6.11 2.16 0.22
CA TYR A 65 -7.48 2.54 -0.08
C TYR A 65 -7.55 3.09 -1.49
N ASN A 66 -8.04 2.28 -2.42
CA ASN A 66 -8.21 2.67 -3.81
C ASN A 66 -9.58 3.29 -4.03
N GLY A 67 -9.66 4.17 -5.01
CA GLY A 67 -10.93 4.70 -5.49
C GLY A 67 -10.69 5.73 -6.57
N ILE A 68 -11.75 6.45 -6.90
CA ILE A 68 -11.74 7.55 -7.85
C ILE A 68 -11.94 8.85 -7.08
N LEU A 69 -11.08 9.84 -7.34
CA LEU A 69 -11.19 11.20 -6.84
C LEU A 69 -11.15 12.15 -8.05
N ASN A 70 -12.22 12.91 -8.26
CA ASN A 70 -12.35 13.82 -9.41
C ASN A 70 -12.07 13.13 -10.77
N GLY A 71 -12.60 11.92 -10.98
CA GLY A 71 -12.38 11.16 -12.22
C GLY A 71 -11.03 10.44 -12.32
N ILE A 72 -10.12 10.65 -11.37
CA ILE A 72 -8.76 10.08 -11.38
C ILE A 72 -8.69 8.90 -10.41
N ARG A 73 -8.13 7.77 -10.86
CA ARG A 73 -7.86 6.62 -9.98
C ARG A 73 -6.66 6.92 -9.09
N VAL A 74 -6.88 6.85 -7.78
CA VAL A 74 -5.86 7.15 -6.78
C VAL A 74 -5.77 6.02 -5.75
N SER A 75 -4.62 5.92 -5.10
CA SER A 75 -4.46 5.13 -3.88
C SER A 75 -4.19 6.07 -2.71
N LEU A 76 -4.94 5.93 -1.62
CA LEU A 76 -4.66 6.61 -0.36
C LEU A 76 -3.90 5.66 0.56
N ILE A 77 -2.72 6.08 1.01
CA ILE A 77 -1.83 5.28 1.86
C ILE A 77 -1.29 6.17 2.97
N ARG A 78 -1.63 5.86 4.23
CA ARG A 78 -1.20 6.69 5.36
C ARG A 78 0.28 6.46 5.67
N SER A 79 1.12 7.50 5.57
CA SER A 79 2.54 7.41 5.90
C SER A 79 2.85 7.40 7.39
N GLN A 80 1.88 7.79 8.23
CA GLN A 80 2.11 8.12 9.64
C GLN A 80 3.02 9.36 9.79
N VAL A 81 3.31 9.73 11.03
CA VAL A 81 4.15 10.89 11.38
C VAL A 81 5.61 10.45 11.47
N GLY A 82 6.51 11.34 11.05
CA GLY A 82 7.96 11.15 11.16
C GLY A 82 8.63 10.64 9.89
N CYS A 83 9.88 11.09 9.68
CA CYS A 83 10.70 10.73 8.52
C CYS A 83 10.84 9.21 8.31
N PRO A 84 11.08 8.38 9.35
CA PRO A 84 11.23 6.93 9.15
C PRO A 84 10.00 6.26 8.55
N ASN A 85 8.80 6.62 9.02
CA ASN A 85 7.56 6.03 8.54
C ASN A 85 7.26 6.45 7.08
N ALA A 86 7.50 7.73 6.76
CA ALA A 86 7.38 8.23 5.40
C ALA A 86 8.38 7.55 4.47
N ALA A 87 9.64 7.42 4.87
CA ALA A 87 10.68 6.75 4.09
C ALA A 87 10.35 5.28 3.82
N LEU A 88 9.86 4.55 4.83
CA LEU A 88 9.42 3.16 4.69
C LEU A 88 8.28 3.02 3.67
N THR A 89 7.28 3.91 3.78
CA THR A 89 6.16 3.96 2.84
C THR A 89 6.66 4.26 1.43
N ILE A 90 7.48 5.30 1.24
CA ILE A 90 8.04 5.66 -0.07
C ILE A 90 8.89 4.55 -0.67
N LYS A 91 9.70 3.84 0.14
CA LYS A 91 10.49 2.69 -0.33
C LYS A 91 9.62 1.52 -0.80
N SER A 92 8.45 1.33 -0.19
CA SER A 92 7.44 0.38 -0.67
C SER A 92 6.84 0.86 -2.00
N LEU A 93 6.48 2.14 -2.11
CA LEU A 93 5.92 2.72 -3.33
C LEU A 93 6.88 2.72 -4.52
N LYS A 94 8.20 2.90 -4.29
CA LYS A 94 9.23 2.79 -5.33
C LYS A 94 9.25 1.39 -6.01
N ARG A 95 8.69 0.38 -5.35
CA ARG A 95 8.61 -1.02 -5.80
C ARG A 95 7.25 -1.38 -6.38
N SER A 96 6.38 -0.40 -6.58
CA SER A 96 5.10 -0.55 -7.26
C SER A 96 5.06 0.28 -8.54
N LYS A 97 3.91 0.31 -9.21
CA LYS A 97 3.67 1.17 -10.37
C LYS A 97 3.41 2.64 -10.01
N ALA A 98 3.59 3.05 -8.75
CA ALA A 98 3.42 4.43 -8.32
C ALA A 98 4.42 5.34 -9.06
N LYS A 99 3.91 6.39 -9.70
CA LYS A 99 4.67 7.40 -10.45
C LYS A 99 4.64 8.76 -9.76
N VAL A 100 3.52 9.09 -9.13
CA VAL A 100 3.30 10.36 -8.44
C VAL A 100 2.88 10.10 -7.00
N ILE A 101 3.59 10.72 -6.06
CA ILE A 101 3.29 10.64 -4.62
C ILE A 101 3.04 12.05 -4.12
N VAL A 102 1.80 12.33 -3.70
CA VAL A 102 1.41 13.61 -3.10
C VAL A 102 1.26 13.42 -1.60
N ARG A 103 2.21 13.92 -0.82
CA ARG A 103 2.13 13.88 0.65
C ARG A 103 1.22 15.00 1.14
N VAL A 104 0.32 14.68 2.07
CA VAL A 104 -0.63 15.66 2.67
C VAL A 104 -0.54 15.56 4.19
N ASP A 105 -0.14 16.64 4.84
CA ASP A 105 0.11 16.63 6.29
C ASP A 105 -1.12 17.04 7.10
N PHE A 106 -1.62 18.28 6.94
CA PHE A 106 -2.78 18.82 7.68
C PHE A 106 -3.77 19.51 6.76
#